data_AF-A0A9X1VX76-F1
#
_entry.id   AF-A0A9X1VX76-F1
#
_cell.length_a   1.000
_cell.length_b   1.000
_cell.length_c   1.000
_cell.angle_alpha   90.00
_cell.angle_beta   90.00
_cell.angle_gamma   90.00
#
_symmetry.space_group_name_H-M   'P 1'
#
loop_
_entity.id
_entity.type
_entity.pdbx_description
1 polymer ?
#
loop_
_entity_poly.entity_id
_entity_poly.type
_entity_poly.pdbx_seq_one_letter_code
_entity_poly.pdbx_strand_id
1 'polypeptide(L)'
;MNPKWFAHHTAYTTSKYAMSMIGLGLAEELREQGIACHSLWPRTVIATSALRIAAPEVAGQARVPKIMADAAWHILTRPSRDFTGRLLLDEQVLRDAGVTDFNQYLVAPGCGPLIHFFVEP
;
A
#
# COMPACT_ATOMS: atom_id res chain seq x y z
N MET A 1 6.21 4.31 -15.01
CA MET A 1 5.37 3.12 -15.33
C MET A 1 6.26 2.07 -15.96
N ASN A 2 6.17 0.80 -15.56
CA ASN A 2 7.04 -0.27 -16.08
C ASN A 2 6.22 -1.30 -16.90
N PRO A 3 6.52 -1.53 -18.19
CA PRO A 3 5.78 -2.46 -19.06
C PRO A 3 5.62 -3.87 -18.51
N LYS A 4 6.56 -4.36 -17.68
CA LYS A 4 6.49 -5.69 -17.07
C LYS A 4 5.18 -5.91 -16.30
N TRP A 5 4.65 -4.85 -15.70
CA TRP A 5 3.41 -4.91 -14.94
C TRP A 5 2.17 -5.05 -15.82
N PHE A 6 2.23 -4.65 -17.09
CA PHE A 6 1.08 -4.74 -17.99
C PHE A 6 1.03 -6.10 -18.70
N ALA A 7 2.17 -6.77 -18.87
CA ALA A 7 2.34 -7.93 -19.75
C ALA A 7 1.33 -9.08 -19.53
N HIS A 8 0.89 -9.31 -18.29
CA HIS A 8 0.02 -10.44 -17.94
C HIS A 8 -1.38 -10.05 -17.48
N HIS A 9 -1.60 -8.77 -17.17
CA HIS A 9 -2.83 -8.28 -16.56
C HIS A 9 -3.06 -6.80 -16.87
N THR A 10 -3.06 -6.42 -18.16
CA THR A 10 -3.19 -5.04 -18.64
C THR A 10 -4.36 -4.31 -18.01
N ALA A 11 -5.57 -4.88 -18.09
CA ALA A 11 -6.78 -4.22 -17.58
C ALA A 11 -6.71 -3.95 -16.06
N TYR A 12 -6.21 -4.91 -15.28
CA TYR A 12 -6.03 -4.76 -13.84
C TYR A 12 -4.94 -3.72 -13.51
N THR A 13 -3.86 -3.70 -14.27
CA THR A 13 -2.76 -2.74 -14.06
C THR A 13 -3.20 -1.33 -14.38
N THR A 14 -3.89 -1.15 -15.50
CA THR A 14 -4.45 0.15 -15.90
C THR A 14 -5.41 0.67 -14.84
N SER A 15 -6.32 -0.17 -14.31
CA SER A 15 -7.25 0.28 -13.27
C SER A 15 -6.54 0.66 -11.97
N LYS A 16 -5.55 -0.12 -11.53
CA LYS A 16 -4.75 0.20 -10.33
C LYS A 16 -3.92 1.47 -10.50
N TYR A 17 -3.29 1.66 -11.66
CA TYR A 17 -2.52 2.87 -11.95
C TYR A 17 -3.44 4.08 -12.06
N ALA A 18 -4.64 3.93 -12.63
CA ALA A 18 -5.63 5.00 -12.70
C ALA A 18 -6.02 5.51 -11.31
N MET A 19 -6.22 4.63 -10.32
CA MET A 19 -6.50 5.05 -8.94
C MET A 19 -5.38 5.95 -8.37
N SER A 20 -4.12 5.60 -8.61
CA SER A 20 -2.98 6.42 -8.19
C SER A 20 -2.93 7.78 -8.91
N MET A 21 -3.20 7.80 -10.22
CA MET A 21 -3.26 9.04 -11.00
C MET A 21 -4.38 9.96 -10.50
N ILE A 22 -5.56 9.40 -10.20
CA ILE A 22 -6.68 10.14 -9.62
C ILE A 22 -6.30 10.71 -8.24
N GLY A 23 -5.65 9.92 -7.39
CA GLY A 23 -5.19 10.39 -6.08
C GLY A 23 -4.21 11.57 -6.17
N LEU A 24 -3.31 11.56 -7.16
CA LEU A 24 -2.39 12.67 -7.42
C LEU A 24 -3.12 13.91 -7.98
N GLY A 25 -4.06 13.73 -8.91
CA GLY A 25 -4.84 14.83 -9.48
C GLY A 25 -5.69 15.54 -8.42
N LEU A 26 -6.46 14.76 -7.65
CA LEU A 26 -7.31 15.29 -6.58
C LEU A 26 -6.50 16.00 -5.49
N ALA A 27 -5.27 15.58 -5.23
CA ALA A 27 -4.39 16.25 -4.27
C ALA A 27 -4.08 17.69 -4.66
N GLU A 28 -4.00 18.01 -5.96
CA GLU A 28 -3.79 19.37 -6.44
C GLU A 28 -5.12 20.12 -6.60
N GLU A 29 -6.16 19.48 -7.13
CA GLU A 29 -7.48 20.09 -7.30
C GLU A 29 -8.11 20.53 -5.97
N LEU A 30 -7.81 19.81 -4.88
CA LEU A 30 -8.40 20.05 -3.56
C LEU A 30 -7.42 20.71 -2.56
N ARG A 31 -6.26 21.19 -3.05
CA ARG A 31 -5.17 21.71 -2.22
C ARG A 31 -5.59 22.94 -1.41
N GLU A 32 -6.28 23.89 -2.04
CA GLU A 32 -6.70 25.15 -1.39
C GLU A 32 -7.74 24.91 -0.29
N GLN A 33 -8.62 23.93 -0.52
CA GLN A 33 -9.64 23.46 0.41
C GLN A 33 -9.01 22.71 1.60
N GLY A 34 -7.72 22.36 1.54
CA GLY A 34 -7.00 21.67 2.60
C GLY A 34 -7.40 20.21 2.75
N ILE A 35 -7.84 19.55 1.67
CA ILE A 35 -8.16 18.13 1.64
C ILE A 35 -6.94 17.35 1.15
N ALA A 36 -6.45 16.43 1.98
CA ALA A 36 -5.33 15.58 1.60
C ALA A 36 -5.79 14.37 0.79
N CYS A 37 -5.14 14.11 -0.35
CA CYS A 37 -5.38 12.94 -1.17
C CYS A 37 -4.08 12.16 -1.35
N HIS A 38 -4.15 10.85 -1.11
CA HIS A 38 -3.01 9.94 -1.17
C HIS A 38 -3.43 8.59 -1.75
N SER A 39 -2.45 7.79 -2.15
CA SER A 39 -2.63 6.36 -2.35
C SER A 39 -1.72 5.61 -1.38
N LEU A 40 -2.26 4.63 -0.66
CA LEU A 40 -1.52 3.73 0.22
C LEU A 40 -1.54 2.33 -0.37
N TRP A 41 -0.38 1.70 -0.46
CA TRP A 41 -0.20 0.36 -1.00
C TRP A 41 0.65 -0.50 -0.07
N PRO A 42 0.36 -1.81 0.07
CA PRO A 42 1.18 -2.66 0.91
C PRO A 42 2.48 -3.04 0.19
N ARG A 43 3.62 -3.03 0.91
CA ARG A 43 4.90 -3.53 0.37
C ARG A 43 4.86 -5.03 0.11
N THR A 44 4.11 -5.77 0.93
CA THR A 44 4.01 -7.24 0.87
C THR A 44 2.57 -7.70 0.69
N VAL A 45 2.36 -8.95 0.30
CA VAL A 45 1.01 -9.53 0.22
C VAL A 45 0.30 -9.49 1.58
N ILE A 46 -1.01 -9.16 1.60
CA ILE A 46 -1.83 -9.05 2.81
C ILE A 46 -2.82 -10.20 2.91
N ALA A 47 -2.84 -10.89 4.05
CA ALA A 47 -3.65 -12.07 4.32
C ALA A 47 -5.14 -11.76 4.54
N THR A 48 -5.80 -11.30 3.49
CA THR A 48 -7.26 -11.12 3.41
C THR A 48 -7.94 -12.40 2.93
N SER A 49 -9.27 -12.51 3.11
CA SER A 49 -10.04 -13.62 2.55
C SER A 49 -9.92 -13.69 1.02
N ALA A 50 -9.83 -12.54 0.34
CA ALA A 50 -9.62 -12.49 -1.11
C ALA A 50 -8.31 -13.17 -1.52
N LEU A 51 -7.22 -12.96 -0.78
CA LEU A 51 -5.96 -13.66 -1.03
C LEU A 51 -6.10 -15.16 -0.85
N ARG A 52 -6.79 -15.61 0.22
CA ARG A 52 -6.98 -17.05 0.47
C ARG A 52 -7.76 -17.75 -0.65
N ILE A 53 -8.63 -17.03 -1.33
CA ILE A 53 -9.39 -17.55 -2.47
C ILE A 53 -8.56 -17.49 -3.75
N ALA A 54 -7.86 -16.37 -3.99
CA ALA A 54 -7.15 -16.13 -5.25
C ALA A 54 -5.78 -16.82 -5.34
N ALA A 55 -5.07 -16.97 -4.21
CA ALA A 55 -3.73 -17.52 -4.12
C ALA A 55 -3.49 -18.14 -2.71
N PRO A 56 -4.18 -19.25 -2.36
CA PRO A 56 -4.06 -19.90 -1.06
C PRO A 56 -2.61 -20.31 -0.71
N GLU A 57 -1.81 -20.66 -1.71
CA GLU A 57 -0.42 -21.12 -1.57
C GLU A 57 0.53 -20.06 -1.01
N VAL A 58 0.25 -18.77 -1.23
CA VAL A 58 1.08 -17.66 -0.71
C VAL A 58 0.53 -17.05 0.58
N ALA A 59 -0.62 -17.52 1.07
CA ALA A 59 -1.27 -16.93 2.25
C ALA A 59 -0.41 -17.05 3.53
N GLY A 60 0.48 -18.04 3.61
CA GLY A 60 1.45 -18.18 4.71
C GLY A 60 2.67 -17.26 4.60
N GLN A 61 2.89 -16.64 3.45
CA GLN A 61 3.99 -15.69 3.14
C GLN A 61 3.45 -14.26 3.07
N ALA A 62 2.52 -13.90 3.95
CA ALA A 62 1.82 -12.63 3.93
C ALA A 62 1.96 -11.89 5.27
N ARG A 63 1.53 -10.64 5.28
CA ARG A 63 1.31 -9.88 6.51
C ARG A 63 -0.17 -9.78 6.86
N VAL A 64 -0.46 -9.60 8.14
CA VAL A 64 -1.82 -9.36 8.61
C VAL A 64 -2.29 -7.96 8.19
N PRO A 65 -3.60 -7.76 7.95
CA PRO A 65 -4.15 -6.46 7.55
C PRO A 65 -3.83 -5.28 8.48
N LYS A 66 -3.46 -5.57 9.74
CA LYS A 66 -3.10 -4.56 10.74
C LYS A 66 -2.00 -3.59 10.27
N ILE A 67 -1.03 -4.05 9.46
CA ILE A 67 0.04 -3.16 8.96
C ILE A 67 -0.52 -2.00 8.11
N MET A 68 -1.51 -2.30 7.27
CA MET A 68 -2.17 -1.28 6.44
C MET A 68 -3.05 -0.36 7.29
N ALA A 69 -3.69 -0.90 8.34
CA ALA A 69 -4.49 -0.11 9.28
C ALA A 69 -3.62 0.89 10.07
N ASP A 70 -2.49 0.43 10.61
CA ASP A 70 -1.57 1.29 11.36
C ASP A 70 -0.94 2.36 10.45
N ALA A 71 -0.53 1.98 9.23
CA ALA A 71 -0.03 2.94 8.24
C ALA A 71 -1.10 3.98 7.85
N ALA A 72 -2.34 3.55 7.61
CA ALA A 72 -3.45 4.46 7.32
C ALA A 72 -3.71 5.42 8.49
N TRP A 73 -3.66 4.94 9.73
CA TRP A 73 -3.82 5.77 10.92
C TRP A 73 -2.77 6.90 10.97
N HIS A 74 -1.50 6.58 10.69
CA HIS A 74 -0.42 7.58 10.63
C HIS A 74 -0.56 8.58 9.48
N ILE A 75 -1.27 8.25 8.40
CA ILE A 75 -1.56 9.20 7.32
C ILE A 75 -2.73 10.10 7.74
N LEU A 76 -3.82 9.50 8.23
CA LEU A 76 -5.06 10.20 8.55
C LEU A 76 -4.95 11.13 9.76
N THR A 77 -3.94 10.94 10.61
CA THR A 77 -3.69 11.79 11.79
C THR A 77 -2.68 12.92 11.53
N ARG A 78 -2.14 13.04 10.31
CA ARG A 78 -1.27 14.15 9.92
C ARG A 78 -2.10 15.39 9.56
N PRO A 79 -1.55 16.61 9.74
CA PRO A 79 -2.15 17.83 9.21
C PRO A 79 -2.32 17.73 7.70
N SER A 80 -3.57 17.85 7.22
CA SER A 80 -3.90 17.63 5.80
C SER A 80 -3.31 18.68 4.85
N ARG A 81 -3.02 19.88 5.35
CA ARG A 81 -2.47 20.99 4.56
C ARG A 81 -0.98 20.81 4.25
N ASP A 82 -0.26 20.08 5.07
CA ASP A 82 1.20 19.94 4.98
C ASP A 82 1.61 18.67 4.21
N PHE A 83 0.68 17.73 4.05
CA PHE A 83 0.94 16.40 3.51
C PHE A 83 -0.21 15.96 2.60
N THR A 84 -0.03 16.05 1.28
CA THR A 84 -0.97 15.60 0.23
C THR A 84 -0.20 15.19 -1.02
N GLY A 85 -0.79 14.39 -1.92
CA GLY A 85 -0.21 14.03 -3.22
C GLY A 85 0.96 13.05 -3.09
N ARG A 86 0.77 11.98 -2.31
CA ARG A 86 1.81 10.95 -2.09
C ARG A 86 1.32 9.56 -2.50
N LEU A 87 2.23 8.78 -3.08
CA LEU A 87 2.09 7.35 -3.31
C LEU A 87 2.93 6.64 -2.24
N LEU A 88 2.27 6.03 -1.27
CA LEU A 88 2.87 5.58 -0.02
C LEU A 88 2.89 4.06 0.06
N LEU A 89 3.95 3.53 0.65
CA LEU A 89 4.02 2.15 1.10
C LEU A 89 3.80 2.08 2.61
N ASP A 90 3.05 1.08 3.07
CA ASP A 90 2.79 0.82 4.48
C ASP A 90 4.07 0.80 5.35
N GLU A 91 5.09 0.03 4.95
CA GLU A 91 6.37 -0.02 5.64
C GLU A 91 7.05 1.33 5.71
N GLN A 92 7.03 2.11 4.62
CA GLN A 92 7.69 3.42 4.60
C GLN A 92 7.01 4.36 5.60
N VAL A 93 5.68 4.40 5.59
CA VAL A 93 4.90 5.22 6.52
C VAL A 93 5.18 4.86 7.98
N LEU A 94 5.27 3.55 8.26
CA LEU A 94 5.54 3.05 9.61
C LEU A 94 6.99 3.28 10.04
N ARG A 95 7.96 3.12 9.13
CA ARG A 95 9.37 3.47 9.40
C ARG A 95 9.54 4.96 9.70
N ASP A 96 8.88 5.82 8.94
CA ASP A 96 8.87 7.27 9.20
C ASP A 96 8.25 7.61 10.57
N ALA A 97 7.33 6.76 11.05
CA ALA A 97 6.75 6.86 12.39
C ALA A 97 7.59 6.21 13.50
N GLY A 98 8.78 5.70 13.18
CA GLY A 98 9.70 5.09 14.14
C GLY A 98 9.52 3.59 14.35
N VAL A 99 8.64 2.92 13.60
CA VAL A 99 8.49 1.46 13.67
C VAL A 99 9.70 0.80 13.00
N THR A 100 10.41 -0.02 13.77
CA THR A 100 11.60 -0.75 13.31
C THR A 100 11.36 -2.26 13.22
N ASP A 101 10.51 -2.81 14.10
CA ASP A 101 10.13 -4.23 14.09
C ASP A 101 8.81 -4.48 13.37
N PHE A 102 8.92 -5.19 12.24
CA PHE A 102 7.79 -5.58 11.40
C PHE A 102 7.36 -7.05 11.59
N ASN A 103 8.04 -7.81 12.47
CA ASN A 103 7.69 -9.21 12.73
C ASN A 103 6.29 -9.36 13.30
N GLN A 104 5.83 -8.38 14.09
CA GLN A 104 4.46 -8.31 14.62
C GLN A 104 3.37 -8.33 13.55
N TYR A 105 3.71 -7.98 12.30
CA TYR A 105 2.77 -7.98 11.18
C TYR A 105 2.80 -9.27 10.38
N LEU A 106 3.69 -10.21 10.66
CA LEU A 106 3.74 -11.49 9.93
C LEU A 106 2.55 -12.38 10.34
N VAL A 107 1.98 -13.10 9.37
CA VAL A 107 0.95 -14.11 9.66
C VAL A 107 1.51 -15.32 10.42
N ALA A 108 2.80 -15.60 10.21
CA ALA A 108 3.52 -16.68 10.87
C ALA A 108 4.92 -16.18 11.25
N PRO A 109 5.40 -16.42 12.48
CA PRO A 109 6.72 -15.99 12.90
C PRO A 109 7.82 -16.51 11.97
N GLY A 110 8.72 -15.61 11.54
CA GLY A 110 9.87 -15.96 10.70
C GLY A 110 9.54 -16.26 9.23
N CYS A 111 8.29 -16.10 8.77
CA CYS A 111 8.01 -16.22 7.35
C CYS A 111 8.63 -15.06 6.56
N GLY A 112 9.14 -15.34 5.36
CA GLY A 112 9.55 -14.30 4.41
C GLY A 112 8.33 -13.79 3.67
N PRO A 113 7.83 -12.57 3.94
CA PRO A 113 6.62 -12.08 3.30
C PRO A 113 6.91 -11.77 1.82
N LEU A 114 6.03 -12.22 0.93
CA LEU A 114 6.17 -12.02 -0.50
C LEU A 114 5.92 -10.55 -0.86
N ILE A 115 6.78 -9.98 -1.72
CA ILE A 115 6.62 -8.60 -2.21
C ILE A 115 5.36 -8.50 -3.08
N HIS A 116 4.57 -7.44 -2.86
CA HIS A 116 3.33 -7.22 -3.61
C HIS A 116 3.63 -6.76 -5.05
N PHE A 117 2.68 -6.96 -5.96
CA PHE A 117 2.71 -6.33 -7.28
C PHE A 117 2.94 -4.82 -7.21
N PHE A 118 3.63 -4.30 -8.23
CA PHE A 118 3.96 -2.89 -8.44
C PHE A 118 5.00 -2.31 -7.48
N VAL A 119 5.67 -3.17 -6.70
CA VAL A 119 6.76 -2.80 -5.81
C VAL A 119 8.06 -3.41 -6.35
N GLU A 120 9.11 -2.58 -6.43
CA GLU A 120 10.46 -3.09 -6.74
C GLU A 120 11.13 -3.58 -5.44
N PRO A 121 11.97 -4.64 -5.51
CA PRO A 121 12.67 -5.19 -4.36
C PRO A 121 13.45 -4.14 -3.54
#